data_AF-A0A1W9TNZ6-F1
#
_entry.id   AF-A0A1W9TNZ6-F1
#
_cell.length_a   1.000
_cell.length_b   1.000
_cell.length_c   1.000
_cell.angle_alpha   90.00
_cell.angle_beta   90.00
_cell.angle_gamma   90.00
#
_symmetry.space_group_name_H-M   'P 1'
#
loop_
_entity.id
_entity.type
_entity.pdbx_description
1 polymer ?
#
loop_
_entity_poly.entity_id
_entity_poly.type
_entity_poly.pdbx_seq_one_letter_code
_entity_poly.pdbx_strand_id
1 'polypeptide(L)'
;MNILNVISNDVKAKEWQVKNTIELLSNGNTIPFISRYRKEATGNLSEEEVRKISELYQYYTELEKRKESVIKAIEEQGKLTEELKKKILNSMKLSEVEDLYLPYKKRKKTKADIAIENGLEPLAQKLFLQEITDIGKEAEKFINDNVTSINEVLEGVKYIIGQYFAHNEQIRKTLRNDLLKHGKIESIKKKKFIEEKTKYDMYHEFSQEISKIPDYRVLSINRGEKDGVLSVKLIIEDKYIEKLYKNYLTKFPENNKIIKEGLDYGFKNMLFPSISNEVRNILTQRAEEKSIELFSKNLKELLLTPPLKDKRVLAIDPGYRTGCKVVALDESGKFLENNTIYPVPPQNDFENAEKIVLNMIKKYNLNLIVIGNGTASRETQKFIVDTVKKHNLNLKYIFADESGTVRGAISIGRRIQDPLAEFVKIDPKSLGVGQYQHDMNQKLLKEKLENTVEHVVNLVGVNLNTA
;
A
#
# COMPACT_ATOMS: atom_id res chain seq x y z
N MET A 1 13.75 -23.39 7.66
CA MET A 1 14.51 -22.26 8.25
C MET A 1 14.21 -22.15 9.75
N ASN A 2 15.15 -21.75 10.64
CA ASN A 2 14.77 -21.43 12.03
C ASN A 2 14.20 -20.00 12.08
N ILE A 3 12.87 -19.92 11.94
CA ILE A 3 12.11 -18.65 11.95
C ILE A 3 12.42 -17.82 13.20
N LEU A 4 12.52 -18.45 14.38
CA LEU A 4 12.73 -17.76 15.65
C LEU A 4 14.06 -17.02 15.69
N ASN A 5 15.13 -17.66 15.21
CA ASN A 5 16.45 -17.04 15.15
C ASN A 5 16.48 -15.84 14.17
N VAL A 6 15.80 -15.95 13.02
CA VAL A 6 15.72 -14.84 12.06
C VAL A 6 14.99 -13.64 12.66
N ILE A 7 13.83 -13.87 13.29
CA ILE A 7 13.07 -12.80 13.96
C ILE A 7 13.86 -12.20 15.12
N SER A 8 14.55 -13.04 15.91
CA SER A 8 15.41 -12.62 17.01
C SER A 8 16.47 -11.61 16.56
N ASN A 9 17.13 -11.86 15.41
CA ASN A 9 18.11 -10.95 14.84
C ASN A 9 17.48 -9.64 14.32
N ASP A 10 16.31 -9.71 13.65
CA ASP A 10 15.62 -8.55 13.07
C ASP A 10 15.04 -7.60 14.13
N VAL A 11 14.58 -8.15 15.25
CA VAL A 11 14.00 -7.39 16.38
C VAL A 11 15.05 -7.04 17.44
N LYS A 12 16.25 -7.64 17.37
CA LYS A 12 17.30 -7.54 18.39
C LYS A 12 16.84 -8.02 19.77
N ALA A 13 15.96 -9.03 19.79
CA ALA A 13 15.45 -9.68 20.99
C ALA A 13 16.06 -11.08 21.13
N LYS A 14 16.10 -11.64 22.34
CA LYS A 14 16.58 -13.02 22.54
C LYS A 14 15.55 -14.03 21.98
N GLU A 15 16.02 -15.17 21.49
CA GLU A 15 15.15 -16.20 20.88
C GLU A 15 14.03 -16.66 21.83
N TRP A 16 14.31 -16.79 23.13
CA TRP A 16 13.28 -17.16 24.12
C TRP A 16 12.18 -16.09 24.27
N GLN A 17 12.50 -14.79 24.10
CA GLN A 17 11.52 -13.71 24.15
C GLN A 17 10.56 -13.79 22.96
N VAL A 18 11.12 -14.06 21.77
CA VAL A 18 10.36 -14.26 20.54
C VAL A 18 9.45 -15.48 20.66
N LYS A 19 10.00 -16.61 21.13
CA LYS A 19 9.25 -17.86 21.35
C LYS A 19 8.06 -17.65 22.28
N ASN A 20 8.29 -17.08 23.46
CA ASN A 20 7.23 -16.86 24.44
C ASN A 20 6.17 -15.88 23.92
N THR A 21 6.59 -14.85 23.16
CA THR A 21 5.65 -13.91 22.54
C THR A 21 4.73 -14.60 21.54
N ILE A 22 5.28 -15.46 20.66
CA ILE A 22 4.50 -16.22 19.68
C ILE A 22 3.56 -17.21 20.37
N GLU A 23 4.00 -17.86 21.44
CA GLU A 23 3.15 -18.78 22.21
C GLU A 23 1.97 -18.05 22.85
N LEU A 24 2.20 -16.88 23.45
CA LEU A 24 1.14 -16.04 24.02
C LEU A 24 0.14 -15.60 22.95
N LEU A 25 0.61 -15.14 21.78
CA LEU A 25 -0.25 -14.76 20.66
C LEU A 25 -1.06 -15.95 20.13
N SER A 26 -0.43 -17.13 20.01
CA SER A 26 -1.08 -18.36 19.55
C SER A 26 -2.17 -18.85 20.52
N ASN A 27 -2.00 -18.57 21.82
CA ASN A 27 -3.00 -18.82 22.86
C ASN A 27 -4.12 -17.76 22.91
N GLY A 28 -4.19 -16.87 21.92
CA GLY A 28 -5.25 -15.86 21.80
C GLY A 28 -5.05 -14.60 22.66
N ASN A 29 -3.87 -14.40 23.25
CA ASN A 29 -3.60 -13.17 23.99
C ASN A 29 -3.40 -12.00 23.02
N THR A 30 -4.02 -10.86 23.30
CA THR A 30 -3.87 -9.66 22.47
C THR A 30 -2.51 -9.00 22.70
N ILE A 31 -2.03 -8.25 21.71
CA ILE A 31 -0.78 -7.49 21.79
C ILE A 31 -0.78 -6.55 23.01
N PRO A 32 -1.83 -5.71 23.25
CA PRO A 32 -1.88 -4.87 24.46
C PRO A 32 -1.84 -5.67 25.76
N PHE A 33 -2.50 -6.85 25.81
CA PHE A 33 -2.48 -7.69 27.00
C PHE A 33 -1.08 -8.23 27.30
N ILE A 34 -0.37 -8.71 26.27
CA ILE A 34 1.00 -9.23 26.40
C ILE A 34 1.92 -8.13 26.94
N SER A 35 1.93 -6.97 26.30
CA SER A 35 2.82 -5.86 26.65
C SER A 35 2.52 -5.25 28.02
N ARG A 36 1.28 -5.38 28.52
CA ARG A 36 0.89 -4.85 29.84
C ARG A 36 1.04 -5.85 30.98
N TYR A 37 0.61 -7.10 30.77
CA TYR A 37 0.42 -8.10 31.83
C TYR A 37 1.30 -9.35 31.69
N ARG A 38 2.12 -9.46 30.64
CA ARG A 38 3.05 -10.59 30.42
C ARG A 38 4.48 -10.13 30.19
N LYS A 39 4.84 -8.97 30.76
CA LYS A 39 6.16 -8.36 30.64
C LYS A 39 7.30 -9.30 31.06
N GLU A 40 7.15 -10.01 32.17
CA GLU A 40 8.18 -10.95 32.64
C GLU A 40 8.38 -12.11 31.66
N ALA A 41 7.29 -12.66 31.12
CA ALA A 41 7.31 -13.76 30.18
C ALA A 41 7.96 -13.38 28.83
N THR A 42 7.91 -12.10 28.44
CA THR A 42 8.53 -11.61 27.20
C THR A 42 9.86 -10.87 27.43
N GLY A 43 10.29 -10.66 28.69
CA GLY A 43 11.49 -9.89 29.00
C GLY A 43 11.33 -8.38 28.74
N ASN A 44 10.16 -7.82 29.06
CA ASN A 44 9.78 -6.41 28.93
C ASN A 44 9.73 -5.89 27.48
N LEU A 45 9.37 -6.72 26.51
CA LEU A 45 9.13 -6.25 25.14
C LEU A 45 8.00 -5.22 25.12
N SER A 46 8.26 -4.11 24.44
CA SER A 46 7.28 -3.07 24.14
C SER A 46 6.19 -3.59 23.20
N GLU A 47 5.08 -2.85 23.12
CA GLU A 47 3.99 -3.19 22.20
C GLU A 47 4.43 -3.18 20.73
N GLU A 48 5.32 -2.26 20.36
CA GLU A 48 5.90 -2.18 19.02
C GLU A 48 6.74 -3.42 18.70
N GLU A 49 7.57 -3.88 19.64
CA GLU A 49 8.37 -5.10 19.46
C GLU A 49 7.50 -6.35 19.36
N VAL A 50 6.50 -6.50 20.23
CA VAL A 50 5.55 -7.62 20.19
C VAL A 50 4.81 -7.66 18.85
N ARG A 51 4.36 -6.49 18.35
CA ARG A 51 3.72 -6.37 17.05
C ARG A 51 4.65 -6.75 15.90
N LYS A 52 5.89 -6.24 15.92
CA LYS A 52 6.90 -6.56 14.90
C LYS A 52 7.22 -8.07 14.87
N ILE A 53 7.28 -8.72 16.04
CA ILE A 53 7.44 -10.18 16.13
C ILE A 53 6.26 -10.89 15.46
N SER A 54 5.02 -10.47 15.74
CA SER A 54 3.82 -11.04 15.12
C SER A 54 3.83 -10.91 13.59
N GLU A 55 4.12 -9.72 13.07
CA GLU A 55 4.17 -9.43 11.64
C GLU A 55 5.26 -10.26 10.93
N LEU A 56 6.47 -10.32 11.49
CA LEU A 56 7.56 -11.13 10.93
C LEU A 56 7.28 -12.63 11.01
N TYR A 57 6.69 -13.10 12.11
CA TYR A 57 6.32 -14.51 12.25
C TYR A 57 5.30 -14.93 11.19
N GLN A 58 4.28 -14.10 10.96
CA GLN A 58 3.30 -14.35 9.90
C GLN A 58 3.96 -14.36 8.52
N TYR A 59 4.82 -13.38 8.22
CA TYR A 59 5.54 -13.33 6.94
C TYR A 59 6.36 -14.59 6.69
N TYR A 60 7.22 -14.98 7.64
CA TYR A 60 8.10 -16.14 7.47
C TYR A 60 7.33 -17.46 7.46
N THR A 61 6.21 -17.55 8.18
CA THR A 61 5.32 -18.72 8.13
C THR A 61 4.71 -18.88 6.74
N GLU A 62 4.19 -17.79 6.14
CA GLU A 62 3.65 -17.84 4.77
C GLU A 62 4.74 -18.10 3.73
N LEU A 63 5.96 -17.59 3.96
CA LEU A 63 7.12 -17.89 3.12
C LEU A 63 7.47 -19.38 3.14
N GLU A 64 7.56 -20.02 4.31
CA GLU A 64 7.86 -21.46 4.41
C GLU A 64 6.75 -22.30 3.75
N LYS A 65 5.46 -21.99 3.98
CA LYS A 65 4.35 -22.65 3.27
C LYS A 65 4.48 -22.53 1.75
N ARG A 66 4.87 -21.34 1.26
CA ARG A 66 5.06 -21.13 -0.17
C ARG A 66 6.24 -21.93 -0.72
N LYS A 67 7.36 -21.99 0.01
CA LYS A 67 8.52 -22.84 -0.34
C LYS A 67 8.11 -24.31 -0.46
N GLU A 68 7.37 -24.84 0.51
CA GLU A 68 6.86 -26.21 0.50
C GLU A 68 5.97 -26.48 -0.73
N SER A 69 5.01 -25.57 -0.99
CA SER A 69 4.14 -25.66 -2.16
C SER A 69 4.92 -25.66 -3.48
N VAL A 70 5.96 -24.82 -3.60
CA VAL A 70 6.83 -24.75 -4.77
C VAL A 70 7.66 -26.01 -4.93
N ILE A 71 8.28 -26.51 -3.86
CA ILE A 71 9.06 -27.75 -3.87
C ILE A 71 8.20 -28.91 -4.36
N LYS A 72 7.00 -29.07 -3.79
CA LYS A 72 6.05 -30.11 -4.20
C LYS A 72 5.67 -29.99 -5.68
N ALA A 73 5.37 -28.78 -6.15
CA ALA A 73 4.99 -28.54 -7.55
C ALA A 73 6.12 -28.85 -8.56
N ILE A 74 7.38 -28.69 -8.16
CA ILE A 74 8.55 -29.03 -8.99
C ILE A 74 8.85 -30.53 -8.92
N GLU A 75 8.68 -31.14 -7.75
CA GLU A 75 8.83 -32.58 -7.53
C GLU A 75 7.82 -33.40 -8.33
N GLU A 76 6.55 -32.97 -8.36
CA GLU A 76 5.50 -33.57 -9.19
C GLU A 76 5.81 -33.55 -10.70
N GLN A 77 6.72 -32.67 -11.14
CA GLN A 77 7.19 -32.60 -12.53
C GLN A 77 8.46 -33.45 -12.78
N GLY A 78 9.01 -34.09 -11.74
CA GLY A 78 10.27 -34.84 -11.82
C GLY A 78 11.51 -33.98 -12.06
N LYS A 79 11.43 -32.66 -11.80
CA LYS A 79 12.50 -31.69 -12.11
C LYS A 79 13.23 -31.15 -10.87
N LEU A 80 12.89 -31.63 -9.68
CA LEU A 80 13.49 -31.15 -8.43
C LEU A 80 14.88 -31.77 -8.24
N THR A 81 15.92 -30.94 -8.34
CA THR A 81 17.29 -31.34 -7.97
C THR A 81 17.58 -30.98 -6.51
N GLU A 82 18.52 -31.69 -5.88
CA GLU A 82 18.96 -31.38 -4.51
C GLU A 82 19.55 -29.97 -4.39
N GLU A 83 20.23 -29.48 -5.43
CA GLU A 83 20.73 -28.11 -5.47
C GLU A 83 19.58 -27.09 -5.49
N LEU A 84 18.57 -27.31 -6.34
CA LEU A 84 17.40 -26.43 -6.44
C LEU A 84 16.59 -26.42 -5.14
N LYS A 85 16.38 -27.60 -4.54
CA LYS A 85 15.72 -27.73 -3.24
C LYS A 85 16.44 -26.92 -2.17
N LYS A 86 17.77 -27.03 -2.09
CA LYS A 86 18.59 -26.23 -1.16
C LYS A 86 18.46 -24.72 -1.42
N LYS A 87 18.48 -24.29 -2.69
CA LYS A 87 18.28 -22.86 -3.05
C LYS A 87 16.94 -22.33 -2.56
N ILE A 88 15.85 -23.06 -2.81
CA ILE A 88 14.49 -22.68 -2.38
C ILE A 88 14.39 -22.61 -0.86
N LEU A 89 14.92 -23.61 -0.15
CA LEU A 89 14.89 -23.64 1.32
C LEU A 89 15.66 -22.46 1.94
N ASN A 90 16.78 -22.06 1.32
CA ASN A 90 17.63 -20.97 1.77
C ASN A 90 17.14 -19.57 1.33
N SER A 91 16.14 -19.46 0.47
CA SER A 91 15.57 -18.17 0.05
C SER A 91 14.99 -17.42 1.25
N MET A 92 15.31 -16.14 1.39
CA MET A 92 14.82 -15.32 2.51
C MET A 92 13.66 -14.40 2.10
N LYS A 93 13.37 -14.35 0.80
CA LYS A 93 12.33 -13.49 0.24
C LYS A 93 11.42 -14.28 -0.68
N LEU A 94 10.14 -13.93 -0.67
CA LEU A 94 9.14 -14.50 -1.58
C LEU A 94 9.51 -14.34 -3.05
N SER A 95 10.09 -13.21 -3.44
CA SER A 95 10.51 -12.96 -4.83
C SER A 95 11.60 -13.91 -5.31
N GLU A 96 12.53 -14.31 -4.43
CA GLU A 96 13.57 -15.30 -4.74
C GLU A 96 12.95 -16.68 -4.99
N VAL A 97 11.97 -17.06 -4.16
CA VAL A 97 11.21 -18.32 -4.34
C VAL A 97 10.42 -18.29 -5.65
N GLU A 98 9.77 -17.18 -5.99
CA GLU A 98 9.02 -17.05 -7.25
C GLU A 98 9.94 -17.04 -8.48
N ASP A 99 11.12 -16.41 -8.40
CA ASP A 99 12.11 -16.43 -9.48
C ASP A 99 12.61 -17.86 -9.75
N LEU A 100 12.89 -18.64 -8.70
CA LEU A 100 13.27 -20.05 -8.80
C LEU A 100 12.14 -20.94 -9.33
N TYR A 101 10.88 -20.62 -8.99
CA TYR A 101 9.71 -21.37 -9.45
C TYR A 101 9.29 -21.05 -10.89
N LEU A 102 9.66 -19.88 -11.41
CA LEU A 102 9.20 -19.37 -12.70
C LEU A 102 9.34 -20.34 -13.88
N PRO A 103 10.45 -21.11 -14.03
CA PRO A 103 10.59 -22.09 -15.12
C PRO A 103 9.59 -23.26 -15.07
N TYR A 104 9.05 -23.55 -13.88
CA TYR A 104 8.20 -24.72 -13.60
C TYR A 104 6.72 -24.37 -13.44
N LYS A 105 6.39 -23.06 -13.49
CA LYS A 105 5.03 -22.58 -13.32
C LYS A 105 4.19 -22.95 -14.55
N LYS A 106 3.05 -23.62 -14.32
CA LYS A 106 2.09 -23.96 -15.39
C LYS A 106 1.66 -22.68 -16.12
N ARG A 107 1.90 -22.63 -17.44
CA ARG A 107 1.60 -21.49 -18.31
C ARG A 107 1.16 -21.95 -19.70
N LYS A 108 0.61 -21.03 -20.50
CA LYS A 108 0.38 -21.27 -21.93
C LYS A 108 1.74 -21.52 -22.60
N LYS A 109 1.78 -22.48 -23.54
CA LYS A 109 2.99 -22.77 -24.33
C LYS A 109 3.49 -21.49 -25.00
N THR A 110 4.75 -21.16 -24.77
CA THR A 110 5.42 -20.04 -25.42
C THR A 110 5.95 -20.47 -26.79
N LYS A 111 6.39 -19.51 -27.61
CA LYS A 111 7.09 -19.82 -28.86
C LYS A 111 8.38 -20.62 -28.61
N ALA A 112 9.02 -20.42 -27.46
CA ALA A 112 10.19 -21.19 -27.04
C ALA A 112 9.81 -22.63 -26.68
N ASP A 113 8.70 -22.83 -25.96
CA ASP A 113 8.22 -24.17 -25.62
C ASP A 113 7.90 -24.98 -26.90
N ILE A 114 7.28 -24.34 -27.90
CA ILE A 114 7.03 -24.93 -29.23
C ILE A 114 8.35 -25.26 -29.95
N ALA A 115 9.33 -24.35 -29.92
CA ALA A 115 10.65 -24.59 -30.53
C ALA A 115 11.40 -25.77 -29.86
N ILE A 116 11.27 -25.92 -28.53
CA ILE A 116 11.83 -27.05 -27.79
C ILE A 116 11.15 -28.36 -28.21
N GLU A 117 9.81 -28.37 -28.31
CA GLU A 117 9.04 -29.52 -28.79
C GLU A 117 9.41 -29.93 -30.22
N ASN A 118 9.76 -28.95 -31.07
CA ASN A 118 10.27 -29.17 -32.42
C ASN A 118 11.75 -29.60 -32.46
N GLY A 119 12.37 -29.89 -31.32
CA GLY A 119 13.73 -30.45 -31.24
C GLY A 119 14.85 -29.42 -31.38
N LEU A 120 14.59 -28.12 -31.22
CA LEU A 120 15.58 -27.06 -31.44
C LEU A 120 16.43 -26.74 -30.19
N GLU A 121 16.09 -27.29 -29.02
CA GLU A 121 16.81 -27.04 -27.77
C GLU A 121 18.30 -27.43 -27.81
N PRO A 122 18.69 -28.60 -28.36
CA PRO A 122 20.10 -29.00 -28.42
C PRO A 122 20.97 -28.02 -29.21
N LEU A 123 20.42 -27.36 -30.25
CA LEU A 123 21.13 -26.33 -31.01
C LEU A 123 21.41 -25.09 -30.15
N ALA A 124 20.43 -24.65 -29.36
CA ALA A 124 20.60 -23.53 -28.43
C ALA A 124 21.62 -23.87 -27.32
N GLN A 125 21.61 -25.11 -26.80
CA GLN A 125 22.57 -25.55 -25.78
C GLN A 125 24.01 -25.55 -26.31
N LYS A 126 24.26 -26.10 -27.50
CA LYS A 126 25.57 -26.07 -28.17
C LYS A 126 26.07 -24.63 -28.38
N LEU A 127 25.16 -23.70 -28.67
CA LEU A 127 25.47 -22.28 -28.82
C LEU A 127 25.96 -21.66 -27.50
N PHE A 128 25.29 -21.96 -26.38
CA PHE A 128 25.70 -21.49 -25.05
C PHE A 128 27.02 -22.09 -24.57
N LEU A 129 27.26 -23.37 -24.88
CA LEU A 129 28.51 -24.07 -24.60
C LEU A 129 29.66 -23.62 -25.53
N GLN A 130 29.37 -22.78 -26.54
CA GLN A 130 30.31 -22.32 -27.55
C GLN A 130 30.97 -23.45 -28.33
N GLU A 131 30.21 -24.52 -28.60
CA GLU A 131 30.66 -25.70 -29.37
C GLU A 131 30.47 -25.51 -30.89
N ILE A 132 29.77 -24.46 -31.30
CA ILE A 132 29.48 -24.14 -32.69
C ILE A 132 30.23 -22.87 -33.10
N THR A 133 30.90 -22.90 -34.25
CA THR A 133 31.55 -21.73 -34.84
C THR A 133 30.62 -20.92 -35.74
N ASP A 134 29.72 -21.60 -36.45
CA ASP A 134 28.76 -21.05 -37.41
C ASP A 134 27.38 -21.69 -37.21
N ILE A 135 26.49 -20.97 -36.55
CA ILE A 135 25.11 -21.42 -36.29
C ILE A 135 24.30 -21.63 -37.57
N GLY A 136 24.60 -20.92 -38.66
CA GLY A 136 23.89 -21.08 -39.93
C GLY A 136 24.08 -22.47 -40.50
N LYS A 137 25.32 -22.97 -40.50
CA LYS A 137 25.66 -24.33 -40.94
C LYS A 137 25.11 -25.40 -40.00
N GLU A 138 25.22 -25.20 -38.69
CA GLU A 138 24.72 -26.19 -37.75
C GLU A 138 23.18 -26.29 -37.78
N ALA A 139 22.48 -25.17 -38.07
CA ALA A 139 21.03 -25.12 -38.17
C ALA A 139 20.44 -26.01 -39.28
N GLU A 140 21.19 -26.28 -40.37
CA GLU A 140 20.77 -27.20 -41.43
C GLU A 140 20.43 -28.61 -40.91
N LYS A 141 21.12 -29.04 -39.85
CA LYS A 141 20.92 -30.36 -39.23
C LYS A 141 19.64 -30.48 -38.41
N PHE A 142 18.97 -29.35 -38.15
CA PHE A 142 17.77 -29.28 -37.30
C PHE A 142 16.48 -29.02 -38.09
N ILE A 143 16.55 -28.96 -39.42
CA ILE A 143 15.37 -28.90 -40.30
C ILE A 143 14.59 -30.22 -40.19
N ASN A 144 13.28 -30.12 -40.02
CA ASN A 144 12.37 -31.26 -39.89
C ASN A 144 10.97 -30.91 -40.40
N ASP A 145 10.02 -31.84 -40.30
CA ASP A 145 8.65 -31.67 -40.80
C ASP A 145 7.91 -30.47 -40.18
N ASN A 146 8.27 -30.08 -38.94
CA ASN A 146 7.65 -28.96 -38.22
C ASN A 146 8.43 -27.63 -38.38
N VAL A 147 9.66 -27.68 -38.90
CA VAL A 147 10.56 -26.52 -39.06
C VAL A 147 11.31 -26.69 -40.38
N THR A 148 10.79 -26.07 -41.44
CA THR A 148 11.10 -26.42 -42.83
C THR A 148 12.21 -25.58 -43.47
N SER A 149 12.73 -24.57 -42.75
CA SER A 149 13.81 -23.72 -43.24
C SER A 149 14.81 -23.34 -42.16
N ILE A 150 16.04 -23.00 -42.57
CA ILE A 150 17.08 -22.47 -41.67
C ILE A 150 16.56 -21.25 -40.90
N ASN A 151 15.78 -20.37 -41.56
CA ASN A 151 15.23 -19.19 -40.91
C ASN A 151 14.26 -19.55 -39.77
N GLU A 152 13.41 -20.57 -39.95
CA GLU A 152 12.51 -21.04 -38.90
C GLU A 152 13.29 -21.68 -37.73
N VAL A 153 14.36 -22.44 -38.03
CA VAL A 153 15.26 -23.00 -37.01
C VAL A 153 15.88 -21.87 -36.19
N LEU A 154 16.51 -20.89 -36.85
CA LEU A 154 17.17 -19.77 -36.18
C LEU A 154 16.17 -18.93 -35.37
N GLU A 155 14.96 -18.70 -35.87
CA GLU A 155 13.91 -17.99 -35.14
C GLU A 155 13.46 -18.78 -33.90
N GLY A 156 13.30 -20.10 -34.00
CA GLY A 156 13.04 -20.97 -32.86
C GLY A 156 14.14 -20.90 -31.80
N VAL A 157 15.40 -20.93 -32.23
CA VAL A 157 16.57 -20.78 -31.34
C VAL A 157 16.56 -19.42 -30.64
N LYS A 158 16.23 -18.31 -31.33
CA LYS A 158 16.09 -16.99 -30.68
C LYS A 158 15.05 -17.00 -29.57
N TYR A 159 13.91 -17.65 -29.78
CA TYR A 159 12.87 -17.76 -28.74
C TYR A 159 13.37 -18.54 -27.52
N ILE A 160 14.09 -19.65 -27.73
CA ILE A 160 14.70 -20.43 -26.65
C ILE A 160 15.70 -19.58 -25.87
N ILE A 161 16.60 -18.87 -26.58
CA ILE A 161 17.58 -17.97 -25.96
C ILE A 161 16.90 -16.89 -25.13
N GLY A 162 15.90 -16.22 -25.70
CA GLY A 162 15.16 -15.17 -25.00
C GLY A 162 14.44 -15.68 -23.76
N GLN A 163 13.85 -16.88 -23.82
CA GLN A 163 13.19 -17.51 -22.68
C GLN A 163 14.19 -17.87 -21.57
N TYR A 164 15.35 -18.45 -21.91
CA TYR A 164 16.37 -18.83 -20.92
C TYR A 164 16.98 -17.61 -20.25
N PHE A 165 17.27 -16.57 -21.03
CA PHE A 165 17.73 -15.29 -20.52
C PHE A 165 16.72 -14.65 -19.55
N ALA A 166 15.43 -14.59 -19.95
CA ALA A 166 14.40 -13.93 -19.15
C ALA A 166 14.03 -14.66 -17.85
N HIS A 167 14.25 -15.98 -17.80
CA HIS A 167 14.00 -16.82 -16.63
C HIS A 167 15.22 -17.01 -15.74
N ASN A 168 16.39 -16.51 -16.12
CA ASN A 168 17.60 -16.64 -15.31
C ASN A 168 17.51 -15.79 -14.03
N GLU A 169 17.55 -16.44 -12.87
CA GLU A 169 17.44 -15.82 -11.53
C GLU A 169 18.42 -14.64 -11.35
N GLN A 170 19.69 -14.83 -11.70
CA GLN A 170 20.73 -13.81 -11.48
C GLN A 170 20.53 -12.59 -12.38
N ILE A 171 20.05 -12.78 -13.61
CA ILE A 171 19.72 -11.69 -14.53
C ILE A 171 18.53 -10.90 -14.01
N ARG A 172 17.46 -11.59 -13.58
CA ARG A 172 16.27 -10.96 -12.97
C ARG A 172 16.64 -10.13 -11.76
N LYS A 173 17.45 -10.69 -10.85
CA LYS A 173 17.99 -10.00 -9.68
C LYS A 173 18.82 -8.77 -10.04
N THR A 174 19.69 -8.89 -11.04
CA THR A 174 20.54 -7.79 -11.50
C THR A 174 19.71 -6.65 -12.08
N LEU A 175 18.81 -6.95 -13.02
CA LEU A 175 17.95 -5.93 -13.63
C LEU A 175 17.04 -5.24 -12.61
N ARG A 176 16.46 -6.00 -11.66
CA ARG A 176 15.65 -5.44 -10.58
C ARG A 176 16.42 -4.40 -9.76
N ASN A 177 17.65 -4.75 -9.37
CA ASN A 177 18.52 -3.84 -8.60
C ASN A 177 18.94 -2.62 -9.42
N ASP A 178 19.30 -2.82 -10.69
CA ASP A 178 19.69 -1.73 -11.58
C ASP A 178 18.50 -0.78 -11.85
N LEU A 179 17.28 -1.29 -12.02
CA LEU A 179 16.07 -0.46 -12.12
C LEU A 179 15.79 0.33 -10.84
N LEU A 180 15.83 -0.32 -9.66
CA LEU A 180 15.59 0.36 -8.39
C LEU A 180 16.60 1.49 -8.13
N LYS A 181 17.86 1.30 -8.55
CA LYS A 181 18.94 2.25 -8.28
C LYS A 181 19.07 3.33 -9.35
N HIS A 182 18.91 2.95 -10.62
CA HIS A 182 19.28 3.76 -11.79
C HIS A 182 18.15 3.95 -12.81
N GLY A 183 17.05 3.20 -12.68
CA GLY A 183 15.89 3.37 -13.55
C GLY A 183 15.16 4.69 -13.31
N LYS A 184 14.37 5.10 -14.31
CA LYS A 184 13.44 6.21 -14.20
C LYS A 184 12.01 5.74 -14.38
N ILE A 185 11.08 6.40 -13.71
CA ILE A 185 9.65 6.29 -13.97
C ILE A 185 9.23 7.46 -14.83
N GLU A 186 8.54 7.17 -15.93
CA GLU A 186 8.02 8.17 -16.85
C GLU A 186 6.50 8.07 -16.92
N SER A 187 5.84 9.22 -17.02
CA SER A 187 4.41 9.29 -17.27
C SER A 187 4.05 10.35 -18.31
N ILE A 188 3.06 10.00 -19.14
CA ILE A 188 2.45 10.91 -20.11
C ILE A 188 0.94 10.80 -20.00
N LYS A 189 0.21 11.87 -20.32
CA LYS A 189 -1.23 11.76 -20.51
C LYS A 189 -1.54 10.92 -21.73
N LYS A 190 -2.60 10.11 -21.67
CA LYS A 190 -3.12 9.42 -22.85
C LYS A 190 -3.71 10.45 -23.81
N LYS A 191 -3.67 10.13 -25.11
CA LYS A 191 -4.07 11.03 -26.23
C LYS A 191 -5.37 11.82 -25.97
N LYS A 192 -6.39 11.15 -25.41
CA LYS A 192 -7.70 11.76 -25.09
C LYS A 192 -7.61 12.95 -24.13
N PHE A 193 -6.63 12.97 -23.21
CA PHE A 193 -6.56 13.92 -22.10
C PHE A 193 -5.46 14.97 -22.28
N ILE A 194 -4.73 14.97 -23.40
CA ILE A 194 -3.59 15.89 -23.60
C ILE A 194 -4.03 17.35 -23.50
N GLU A 195 -5.12 17.71 -24.18
CA GLU A 195 -5.67 19.07 -24.20
C GLU A 195 -6.63 19.36 -23.02
N GLU A 196 -7.09 18.34 -22.30
CA GLU A 196 -7.99 18.49 -21.16
C GLU A 196 -7.19 18.83 -19.88
N LYS A 197 -7.66 19.84 -19.13
CA LYS A 197 -7.11 20.14 -17.80
C LYS A 197 -7.52 19.06 -16.82
N THR A 198 -6.55 18.46 -16.15
CA THR A 198 -6.78 17.37 -15.18
C THR A 198 -5.99 17.63 -13.89
N LYS A 199 -6.37 16.93 -12.81
CA LYS A 199 -5.56 16.90 -11.58
C LYS A 199 -4.17 16.23 -11.76
N TYR A 200 -3.87 15.70 -12.94
CA TYR A 200 -2.63 14.99 -13.26
C TYR A 200 -1.72 15.75 -14.24
N ASP A 201 -1.99 17.02 -14.49
CA ASP A 201 -1.27 17.82 -15.49
C ASP A 201 0.24 17.89 -15.20
N MET A 202 0.61 17.97 -13.93
CA MET A 202 2.02 17.94 -13.50
C MET A 202 2.75 16.62 -13.79
N TYR A 203 2.02 15.58 -14.19
CA TYR A 203 2.54 14.26 -14.51
C TYR A 203 2.51 13.96 -16.02
N HIS A 204 2.19 14.95 -16.87
CA HIS A 204 2.41 14.86 -18.31
C HIS A 204 3.88 15.13 -18.63
N GLU A 205 4.51 14.27 -19.44
CA GLU A 205 5.95 14.38 -19.80
C GLU A 205 6.86 14.37 -18.57
N PHE A 206 6.40 13.69 -17.53
CA PHE A 206 7.13 13.56 -16.28
C PHE A 206 8.16 12.44 -16.38
N SER A 207 9.36 12.67 -15.85
CA SER A 207 10.43 11.69 -15.75
C SER A 207 11.21 11.92 -14.45
N GLN A 208 11.40 10.86 -13.64
CA GLN A 208 12.20 10.95 -12.41
C GLN A 208 12.91 9.63 -12.10
N GLU A 209 14.11 9.72 -11.51
CA GLU A 209 14.83 8.58 -10.95
C GLU A 209 14.00 7.84 -9.88
N ILE A 210 13.93 6.52 -10.00
CA ILE A 210 13.18 5.62 -9.11
C ILE A 210 13.73 5.67 -7.68
N SER A 211 15.05 5.77 -7.50
CA SER A 211 15.69 5.83 -6.18
C SER A 211 15.32 7.09 -5.39
N LYS A 212 14.84 8.15 -6.06
CA LYS A 212 14.54 9.46 -5.47
C LYS A 212 13.06 9.84 -5.51
N ILE A 213 12.18 8.97 -6.03
CA ILE A 213 10.76 9.30 -6.13
C ILE A 213 10.09 9.30 -4.74
N PRO A 214 9.41 10.39 -4.33
CA PRO A 214 8.64 10.43 -3.10
C PRO A 214 7.41 9.52 -3.14
N ASP A 215 7.02 9.01 -1.99
CA ASP A 215 5.92 8.03 -1.87
C ASP A 215 4.56 8.60 -2.31
N TYR A 216 4.23 9.84 -1.92
CA TYR A 216 2.98 10.51 -2.36
C TYR A 216 2.90 10.65 -3.89
N ARG A 217 4.05 10.75 -4.56
CA ARG A 217 4.13 10.87 -6.02
C ARG A 217 3.88 9.53 -6.70
N VAL A 218 4.40 8.44 -6.13
CA VAL A 218 4.06 7.08 -6.57
C VAL A 218 2.55 6.86 -6.53
N LEU A 219 1.90 7.22 -5.42
CA LEU A 219 0.44 7.10 -5.26
C LEU A 219 -0.33 7.95 -6.28
N SER A 220 0.11 9.19 -6.49
CA SER A 220 -0.53 10.11 -7.45
C SER A 220 -0.45 9.59 -8.88
N ILE A 221 0.73 9.09 -9.29
CA ILE A 221 0.96 8.51 -10.62
C ILE A 221 0.13 7.23 -10.79
N ASN A 222 0.13 6.34 -9.80
CA ASN A 222 -0.67 5.12 -9.82
C ASN A 222 -2.17 5.42 -9.94
N ARG A 223 -2.65 6.44 -9.22
CA ARG A 223 -4.05 6.88 -9.32
C ARG A 223 -4.37 7.45 -10.70
N GLY A 224 -3.48 8.27 -11.26
CA GLY A 224 -3.67 8.79 -12.63
C GLY A 224 -3.70 7.69 -13.69
N GLU A 225 -2.92 6.64 -13.51
CA GLU A 225 -2.94 5.44 -14.35
C GLU A 225 -4.26 4.66 -14.19
N LYS A 226 -4.70 4.44 -12.95
CA LYS A 226 -5.96 3.74 -12.61
C LYS A 226 -7.20 4.49 -13.10
N ASP A 227 -7.21 5.82 -12.99
CA ASP A 227 -8.25 6.70 -13.52
C ASP A 227 -8.22 6.75 -15.07
N GLY A 228 -7.25 6.10 -15.70
CA GLY A 228 -7.12 5.99 -17.15
C GLY A 228 -6.54 7.24 -17.83
N VAL A 229 -6.09 8.24 -17.07
CA VAL A 229 -5.58 9.52 -17.59
C VAL A 229 -4.11 9.42 -17.99
N LEU A 230 -3.29 8.72 -17.20
CA LEU A 230 -1.86 8.58 -17.44
C LEU A 230 -1.52 7.21 -18.07
N SER A 231 -0.45 7.19 -18.85
CA SER A 231 0.32 5.99 -19.20
C SER A 231 1.65 6.07 -18.49
N VAL A 232 2.02 5.01 -17.75
CA VAL A 232 3.24 4.99 -16.94
C VAL A 232 4.15 3.87 -17.43
N LYS A 233 5.45 4.13 -17.50
CA LYS A 233 6.46 3.13 -17.85
C LYS A 233 7.71 3.33 -17.01
N LEU A 234 8.48 2.25 -16.85
CA LEU A 234 9.85 2.35 -16.37
C LEU A 234 10.80 2.36 -17.56
N ILE A 235 11.92 3.06 -17.42
CA ILE A 235 13.01 3.05 -18.38
C ILE A 235 14.35 2.86 -17.64
N ILE A 236 15.34 2.35 -18.36
CA ILE A 236 16.72 2.22 -17.90
C ILE A 236 17.66 2.51 -19.07
N GLU A 237 18.86 3.04 -18.78
CA GLU A 237 19.85 3.31 -19.81
C GLU A 237 20.42 2.03 -20.45
N ASP A 238 20.74 2.09 -21.74
CA ASP A 238 21.22 0.95 -22.54
C ASP A 238 22.47 0.28 -21.97
N LYS A 239 23.37 1.04 -21.32
CA LYS A 239 24.58 0.49 -20.68
C LYS A 239 24.29 -0.63 -19.67
N TYR A 240 23.13 -0.58 -19.00
CA TYR A 240 22.72 -1.64 -18.07
C TYR A 240 22.20 -2.88 -18.81
N ILE A 241 21.56 -2.69 -19.96
CA ILE A 241 21.10 -3.78 -20.84
C ILE A 241 22.33 -4.49 -21.44
N GLU A 242 23.28 -3.73 -21.97
CA GLU A 242 24.53 -4.25 -22.53
C GLU A 242 25.33 -5.08 -21.51
N LYS A 243 25.38 -4.61 -20.25
CA LYS A 243 26.01 -5.35 -19.14
C LYS A 243 25.37 -6.72 -18.92
N LEU A 244 24.04 -6.85 -19.03
CA LEU A 244 23.35 -8.13 -18.90
C LEU A 244 23.69 -9.07 -20.07
N TYR A 245 23.81 -8.53 -21.28
CA TYR A 245 24.07 -9.30 -22.48
C TYR A 245 25.50 -9.83 -22.55
N LYS A 246 26.46 -9.09 -21.98
CA LYS A 246 27.89 -9.41 -22.05
C LYS A 246 28.22 -10.86 -21.66
N ASN A 247 27.51 -11.43 -20.69
CA ASN A 247 27.75 -12.80 -20.22
C ASN A 247 27.23 -13.89 -21.17
N TYR A 248 26.45 -13.53 -22.19
CA TYR A 248 25.89 -14.44 -23.19
C TYR A 248 26.62 -14.40 -24.54
N LEU A 249 27.41 -13.34 -24.78
CA LEU A 249 28.15 -13.21 -26.03
C LEU A 249 29.32 -14.20 -26.06
N THR A 250 29.51 -14.82 -27.22
CA THR A 250 30.53 -15.85 -27.44
C THR A 250 31.78 -15.25 -28.09
N LYS A 251 32.86 -16.03 -28.11
CA LYS A 251 34.06 -15.69 -28.89
C LYS A 251 33.86 -15.75 -30.41
N PHE A 252 32.70 -16.20 -30.89
CA PHE A 252 32.36 -16.36 -32.31
C PHE A 252 31.37 -15.27 -32.76
N PRO A 253 31.83 -14.24 -33.49
CA PRO A 253 30.99 -13.09 -33.87
C PRO A 253 29.74 -13.46 -34.69
N GLU A 254 29.84 -14.46 -35.57
CA GLU A 254 28.72 -14.92 -36.41
C GLU A 254 27.52 -15.39 -35.59
N ASN A 255 27.78 -16.07 -34.48
CA ASN A 255 26.75 -16.53 -33.55
C ASN A 255 26.13 -15.39 -32.74
N ASN A 256 26.92 -14.34 -32.45
CA ASN A 256 26.50 -13.25 -31.57
C ASN A 256 25.33 -12.45 -32.15
N LYS A 257 25.14 -12.45 -33.47
CA LYS A 257 23.96 -11.83 -34.10
C LYS A 257 22.67 -12.50 -33.63
N ILE A 258 22.58 -13.83 -33.77
CA ILE A 258 21.39 -14.61 -33.37
C ILE A 258 21.19 -14.56 -31.85
N ILE A 259 22.28 -14.64 -31.08
CA ILE A 259 22.21 -14.51 -29.62
C ILE A 259 21.63 -13.15 -29.25
N LYS A 260 22.16 -12.05 -29.79
CA LYS A 260 21.68 -10.70 -29.47
C LYS A 260 20.21 -10.52 -29.84
N GLU A 261 19.77 -11.01 -31.01
CA GLU A 261 18.35 -10.97 -31.39
C GLU A 261 17.46 -11.75 -30.41
N GLY A 262 17.91 -12.93 -29.95
CA GLY A 262 17.21 -13.71 -28.91
C GLY A 262 17.18 -13.00 -27.56
N LEU A 263 18.30 -12.40 -27.14
CA LEU A 263 18.39 -11.60 -25.91
C LEU A 263 17.47 -10.38 -25.95
N ASP A 264 17.44 -9.64 -27.06
CA ASP A 264 16.54 -8.51 -27.28
C ASP A 264 15.07 -8.92 -27.22
N TYR A 265 14.73 -10.06 -27.85
CA TYR A 265 13.39 -10.63 -27.76
C TYR A 265 13.02 -10.95 -26.31
N GLY A 266 13.89 -11.67 -25.58
CA GLY A 266 13.66 -12.05 -24.18
C GLY A 266 13.59 -10.83 -23.25
N PHE A 267 14.47 -9.85 -23.45
CA PHE A 267 14.48 -8.61 -22.69
C PHE A 267 13.16 -7.85 -22.85
N LYS A 268 12.80 -7.52 -24.10
CA LYS A 268 11.65 -6.66 -24.41
C LYS A 268 10.31 -7.29 -24.08
N ASN A 269 10.13 -8.59 -24.37
CA ASN A 269 8.82 -9.22 -24.31
C ASN A 269 8.55 -9.99 -23.02
N MET A 270 9.59 -10.31 -22.23
CA MET A 270 9.47 -11.19 -21.07
C MET A 270 10.11 -10.59 -19.82
N LEU A 271 11.42 -10.35 -19.85
CA LEU A 271 12.18 -9.93 -18.67
C LEU A 271 11.80 -8.52 -18.20
N PHE A 272 11.93 -7.52 -19.08
CA PHE A 272 11.73 -6.12 -18.72
C PHE A 272 10.29 -5.82 -18.28
N PRO A 273 9.22 -6.29 -18.97
CA PRO A 273 7.85 -6.10 -18.50
C PRO A 273 7.60 -6.75 -17.12
N SER A 274 8.11 -7.97 -16.92
CA SER A 274 7.94 -8.70 -15.67
C SER A 274 8.63 -7.99 -14.50
N ILE A 275 9.90 -7.60 -14.66
CA ILE A 275 10.66 -6.88 -13.62
C ILE A 275 10.12 -5.46 -13.43
N SER A 276 9.65 -4.79 -14.49
CA SER A 276 9.04 -3.46 -14.36
C SER A 276 7.80 -3.51 -13.48
N ASN A 277 6.92 -4.50 -13.67
CA ASN A 277 5.75 -4.69 -12.81
C ASN A 277 6.16 -4.97 -11.36
N GLU A 278 7.19 -5.79 -11.16
CA GLU A 278 7.71 -6.06 -9.81
C GLU A 278 8.25 -4.80 -9.13
N VAL A 279 9.05 -4.00 -9.83
CA VAL A 279 9.58 -2.73 -9.31
C VAL A 279 8.44 -1.74 -9.03
N ARG A 280 7.42 -1.66 -9.89
CA ARG A 280 6.22 -0.83 -9.64
C ARG A 280 5.47 -1.31 -8.38
N ASN A 281 5.37 -2.62 -8.15
CA ASN A 281 4.76 -3.18 -6.94
C ASN A 281 5.59 -2.85 -5.69
N ILE A 282 6.92 -2.97 -5.75
CA ILE A 282 7.82 -2.59 -4.64
C ILE A 282 7.63 -1.11 -4.27
N LEU A 283 7.58 -0.21 -5.27
CA LEU A 283 7.34 1.21 -5.03
C LEU A 283 5.96 1.48 -4.44
N THR A 284 4.94 0.76 -4.93
CA THR A 284 3.56 0.89 -4.44
C THR A 284 3.46 0.44 -2.99
N GLN A 285 3.98 -0.75 -2.67
CA GLN A 285 3.99 -1.29 -1.31
C GLN A 285 4.71 -0.34 -0.34
N ARG A 286 5.90 0.14 -0.70
CA ARG A 286 6.65 1.12 0.10
C ARG A 286 5.85 2.39 0.38
N ALA A 287 5.15 2.89 -0.65
CA ALA A 287 4.36 4.11 -0.52
C ALA A 287 3.09 3.90 0.31
N GLU A 288 2.45 2.74 0.16
CA GLU A 288 1.31 2.32 0.97
C GLU A 288 1.68 2.19 2.44
N GLU A 289 2.69 1.39 2.77
CA GLU A 289 3.14 1.14 4.15
C GLU A 289 3.43 2.45 4.89
N LYS A 290 4.20 3.36 4.29
CA LYS A 290 4.53 4.65 4.91
C LYS A 290 3.33 5.58 5.09
N SER A 291 2.41 5.60 4.14
CA SER A 291 1.23 6.47 4.29
C SER A 291 0.25 5.88 5.30
N ILE A 292 0.11 4.55 5.35
CA ILE A 292 -0.68 3.87 6.37
C ILE A 292 -0.10 4.13 7.76
N GLU A 293 1.22 4.14 7.92
CA GLU A 293 1.89 4.54 9.16
C GLU A 293 1.56 6.00 9.54
N LEU A 294 1.61 6.93 8.58
CA LEU A 294 1.20 8.31 8.80
C LEU A 294 -0.28 8.42 9.21
N PHE A 295 -1.17 7.69 8.55
CA PHE A 295 -2.60 7.66 8.87
C PHE A 295 -2.86 7.09 10.26
N SER A 296 -2.13 6.04 10.64
CA SER A 296 -2.14 5.48 11.98
C SER A 296 -1.71 6.51 13.02
N LYS A 297 -0.66 7.29 12.75
CA LYS A 297 -0.22 8.37 13.63
C LYS A 297 -1.27 9.46 13.76
N ASN A 298 -1.83 9.93 12.64
CA ASN A 298 -2.88 10.94 12.62
C ASN A 298 -4.12 10.48 13.39
N LEU A 299 -4.53 9.21 13.22
CA LEU A 299 -5.64 8.62 13.97
C LEU A 299 -5.33 8.58 15.46
N LYS A 300 -4.13 8.17 15.86
CA LYS A 300 -3.73 8.14 17.26
C LYS A 300 -3.80 9.53 17.89
N GLU A 301 -3.30 10.56 17.20
CA GLU A 301 -3.38 11.96 17.66
C GLU A 301 -4.83 12.42 17.77
N LEU A 302 -5.67 12.08 16.80
CA LEU A 302 -7.10 12.40 16.81
C LEU A 302 -7.82 11.76 18.02
N LEU A 303 -7.60 10.47 18.26
CA LEU A 303 -8.22 9.72 19.35
C LEU A 303 -7.74 10.16 20.75
N LEU A 304 -6.50 10.65 20.85
CA LEU A 304 -5.91 11.16 22.09
C LEU A 304 -6.14 12.66 22.30
N THR A 305 -6.99 13.29 21.49
CA THR A 305 -7.39 14.68 21.71
C THR A 305 -7.95 14.85 23.13
N PRO A 306 -7.50 15.85 23.91
CA PRO A 306 -7.99 16.05 25.27
C PRO A 306 -9.51 16.33 25.32
N PRO A 307 -10.28 15.62 26.17
CA PRO A 307 -11.72 15.83 26.32
C PRO A 307 -12.03 17.11 27.12
N LEU A 308 -13.09 17.84 26.74
CA LEU A 308 -13.63 18.96 27.52
C LEU A 308 -14.81 18.49 28.39
N LYS A 309 -14.48 18.03 29.60
CA LYS A 309 -15.46 17.54 30.58
C LYS A 309 -16.34 18.66 31.14
N ASP A 310 -17.53 18.26 31.60
CA ASP A 310 -18.49 19.11 32.32
C ASP A 310 -18.99 20.32 31.51
N LYS A 311 -19.02 20.18 30.18
CA LYS A 311 -19.53 21.20 29.25
C LYS A 311 -20.89 20.84 28.72
N ARG A 312 -21.82 21.78 28.84
CA ARG A 312 -23.13 21.72 28.18
C ARG A 312 -23.02 22.45 26.85
N VAL A 313 -23.24 21.73 25.76
CA VAL A 313 -22.79 22.15 24.43
C VAL A 313 -23.95 22.57 23.55
N LEU A 314 -23.83 23.73 22.91
CA LEU A 314 -24.56 24.08 21.70
C LEU A 314 -23.73 23.67 20.48
N ALA A 315 -24.04 22.55 19.85
CA ALA A 315 -23.34 22.08 18.68
C ALA A 315 -24.04 22.55 17.40
N ILE A 316 -23.27 23.05 16.45
CA ILE A 316 -23.76 23.67 15.22
C ILE A 316 -23.06 23.01 14.04
N ASP A 317 -23.85 22.38 13.17
CA ASP A 317 -23.44 21.83 11.87
C ASP A 317 -23.83 22.85 10.78
N PRO A 318 -22.86 23.60 10.23
CA PRO A 318 -23.12 24.68 9.28
C PRO A 318 -23.69 24.20 7.94
N GLY A 319 -24.51 25.04 7.31
CA GLY A 319 -24.95 24.78 5.94
C GLY A 319 -25.71 25.94 5.32
N TYR A 320 -25.52 26.13 4.02
CA TYR A 320 -26.24 27.16 3.24
C TYR A 320 -27.71 26.75 3.00
N ARG A 321 -27.97 25.99 1.93
CA ARG A 321 -29.33 25.67 1.45
C ARG A 321 -30.17 24.90 2.47
N THR A 322 -29.54 23.97 3.20
CA THR A 322 -30.24 23.12 4.17
C THR A 322 -30.32 23.71 5.58
N GLY A 323 -29.83 24.95 5.77
CA GLY A 323 -29.67 25.59 7.08
C GLY A 323 -28.63 24.92 7.97
N CYS A 324 -28.30 25.60 9.07
CA CYS A 324 -27.41 25.11 10.12
C CYS A 324 -28.23 24.29 11.13
N LYS A 325 -27.77 23.08 11.47
CA LYS A 325 -28.46 22.23 12.45
C LYS A 325 -27.85 22.54 13.80
N VAL A 326 -28.70 22.85 14.77
CA VAL A 326 -28.29 23.26 16.11
C VAL A 326 -28.79 22.24 17.10
N VAL A 327 -27.93 21.80 18.01
CA VAL A 327 -28.24 20.77 19.00
C VAL A 327 -27.74 21.20 20.37
N ALA A 328 -28.59 21.05 21.38
CA ALA A 328 -28.22 21.18 22.79
C ALA A 328 -27.86 19.79 23.36
N LEU A 329 -26.71 19.70 24.00
CA LEU A 329 -26.23 18.53 24.74
C LEU A 329 -25.96 18.88 26.20
N ASP A 330 -26.28 17.97 27.12
CA ASP A 330 -25.83 18.10 28.51
C ASP A 330 -24.36 17.71 28.69
N GLU A 331 -23.85 17.83 29.92
CA GLU A 331 -22.48 17.52 30.30
C GLU A 331 -22.04 16.08 30.03
N SER A 332 -22.99 15.13 29.92
CA SER A 332 -22.73 13.72 29.59
C SER A 332 -22.79 13.45 28.08
N GLY A 333 -23.13 14.46 27.28
CA GLY A 333 -23.39 14.31 25.85
C GLY A 333 -24.77 13.75 25.52
N LYS A 334 -25.69 13.75 26.49
CA LYS A 334 -27.09 13.39 26.25
C LYS A 334 -27.76 14.47 25.40
N PHE A 335 -28.54 14.03 24.42
CA PHE A 335 -29.34 14.91 23.59
C PHE A 335 -30.46 15.59 24.40
N LEU A 336 -30.58 16.91 24.27
CA LEU A 336 -31.62 17.70 24.93
C LEU A 336 -32.66 18.24 23.93
N GLU A 337 -32.21 18.92 22.87
CA GLU A 337 -33.09 19.54 21.87
C GLU A 337 -32.32 19.77 20.56
N ASN A 338 -33.02 19.78 19.42
CA ASN A 338 -32.48 20.23 18.14
C ASN A 338 -33.36 21.30 17.49
N ASN A 339 -32.74 22.11 16.64
CA ASN A 339 -33.41 23.06 15.77
C ASN A 339 -32.66 23.20 14.43
N THR A 340 -33.28 23.89 13.46
CA THR A 340 -32.62 24.28 12.21
C THR A 340 -32.75 25.80 12.07
N ILE A 341 -31.61 26.48 11.93
CA ILE A 341 -31.55 27.93 11.76
C ILE A 341 -31.00 28.27 10.37
N TYR A 342 -31.32 29.47 9.87
CA TYR A 342 -30.86 29.91 8.55
C TYR A 342 -30.14 31.27 8.59
N PRO A 343 -29.04 31.40 9.36
CA PRO A 343 -28.33 32.67 9.57
C PRO A 343 -27.44 33.08 8.40
N VAL A 344 -27.41 32.32 7.32
CA VAL A 344 -26.51 32.52 6.17
C VAL A 344 -27.31 32.43 4.86
N PRO A 345 -26.72 32.81 3.71
CA PRO A 345 -27.40 32.69 2.42
C PRO A 345 -27.89 31.25 2.16
N PRO A 346 -29.06 31.07 1.52
CA PRO A 346 -29.83 32.11 0.82
C PRO A 346 -30.85 32.88 1.68
N GLN A 347 -31.20 32.39 2.88
CA GLN A 347 -32.33 32.97 3.65
C GLN A 347 -31.94 34.17 4.49
N ASN A 348 -30.74 34.17 5.10
CA ASN A 348 -30.26 35.26 5.95
C ASN A 348 -31.26 35.66 7.08
N ASP A 349 -31.93 34.66 7.68
CA ASP A 349 -32.90 34.84 8.77
C ASP A 349 -32.19 35.02 10.12
N PHE A 350 -31.48 36.14 10.27
CA PHE A 350 -30.63 36.42 11.42
C PHE A 350 -31.42 36.54 12.73
N GLU A 351 -32.55 37.24 12.72
CA GLU A 351 -33.32 37.55 13.95
C GLU A 351 -33.90 36.28 14.58
N ASN A 352 -34.52 35.42 13.77
CA ASN A 352 -35.08 34.16 14.25
C ASN A 352 -33.98 33.19 14.68
N ALA A 353 -32.89 33.09 13.91
CA ALA A 353 -31.73 32.28 14.26
C ALA A 353 -31.15 32.70 15.62
N GLU A 354 -30.97 33.99 15.85
CA GLU A 354 -30.48 34.56 17.10
C GLU A 354 -31.43 34.24 18.27
N LYS A 355 -32.73 34.44 18.07
CA LYS A 355 -33.75 34.11 19.08
C LYS A 355 -33.71 32.63 19.49
N ILE A 356 -33.58 31.72 18.53
CA ILE A 356 -33.49 30.28 18.78
C ILE A 356 -32.23 29.95 19.59
N VAL A 357 -31.07 30.46 19.16
CA VAL A 357 -29.78 30.25 19.83
C VAL A 357 -29.82 30.72 21.29
N LEU A 358 -30.29 31.95 21.52
CA LEU A 358 -30.40 32.52 22.87
C LEU A 358 -31.34 31.72 23.77
N ASN A 359 -32.49 31.28 23.22
CA ASN A 359 -33.45 30.47 23.96
C ASN A 359 -32.84 29.13 24.37
N MET A 360 -32.17 28.42 23.45
CA MET A 360 -31.53 27.14 23.75
C MET A 360 -30.41 27.29 24.80
N ILE A 361 -29.56 28.32 24.66
CA ILE A 361 -28.49 28.62 25.61
C ILE A 361 -29.06 28.80 27.02
N LYS A 362 -30.10 29.62 27.17
CA LYS A 362 -30.71 29.92 28.47
C LYS A 362 -31.48 28.73 29.04
N LYS A 363 -32.30 28.06 28.21
CA LYS A 363 -33.15 26.93 28.63
C LYS A 363 -32.33 25.77 29.18
N TYR A 364 -31.17 25.49 28.59
CA TYR A 364 -30.33 24.36 28.96
C TYR A 364 -29.04 24.74 29.67
N ASN A 365 -28.86 26.01 30.06
CA ASN A 365 -27.61 26.48 30.70
C ASN A 365 -26.35 26.04 29.93
N LEU A 366 -26.39 26.20 28.60
CA LEU A 366 -25.27 25.82 27.74
C LEU A 366 -24.08 26.75 28.02
N ASN A 367 -22.88 26.19 28.08
CA ASN A 367 -21.67 26.91 28.49
C ASN A 367 -20.51 26.80 27.47
N LEU A 368 -20.75 26.12 26.35
CA LEU A 368 -19.81 25.99 25.23
C LEU A 368 -20.58 25.94 23.91
N ILE A 369 -20.09 26.64 22.89
CA ILE A 369 -20.58 26.52 21.51
C ILE A 369 -19.54 25.76 20.69
N VAL A 370 -19.97 24.75 19.95
CA VAL A 370 -19.10 23.98 19.04
C VAL A 370 -19.62 24.16 17.62
N ILE A 371 -18.76 24.59 16.71
CA ILE A 371 -19.10 24.83 15.31
C ILE A 371 -18.30 23.86 14.43
N GLY A 372 -18.99 23.13 13.55
CA GLY A 372 -18.33 22.31 12.55
C GLY A 372 -17.49 23.14 11.55
N ASN A 373 -16.41 22.57 11.04
CA ASN A 373 -15.49 23.22 10.10
C ASN A 373 -15.89 23.05 8.61
N GLY A 374 -17.11 22.58 8.33
CA GLY A 374 -17.60 22.28 6.99
C GLY A 374 -18.07 23.49 6.17
N THR A 375 -19.01 23.22 5.27
CA THR A 375 -19.55 24.22 4.33
C THR A 375 -20.32 25.31 5.09
N ALA A 376 -20.08 26.60 4.78
CA ALA A 376 -20.68 27.75 5.47
C ALA A 376 -20.19 27.97 6.93
N SER A 377 -19.12 27.31 7.36
CA SER A 377 -18.57 27.43 8.72
C SER A 377 -18.09 28.84 9.06
N ARG A 378 -17.49 29.57 8.10
CA ARG A 378 -17.01 30.95 8.31
C ARG A 378 -18.14 31.94 8.54
N GLU A 379 -19.19 31.86 7.75
CA GLU A 379 -20.37 32.73 7.86
C GLU A 379 -21.15 32.40 9.13
N THR A 380 -21.29 31.11 9.46
CA THR A 380 -21.92 30.65 10.71
C THR A 380 -21.12 31.12 11.93
N GLN A 381 -19.79 31.07 11.86
CA GLN A 381 -18.92 31.61 12.90
C GLN A 381 -19.17 33.10 13.11
N LYS A 382 -19.21 33.88 12.02
CA LYS A 382 -19.45 35.32 12.10
C LYS A 382 -20.77 35.60 12.81
N PHE A 383 -21.85 34.91 12.42
CA PHE A 383 -23.15 35.01 13.07
C PHE A 383 -23.06 34.74 14.58
N ILE A 384 -22.44 33.64 15.00
CA ILE A 384 -22.31 33.29 16.42
C ILE A 384 -21.49 34.33 17.20
N VAL A 385 -20.37 34.80 16.63
CA VAL A 385 -19.52 35.82 17.26
C VAL A 385 -20.30 37.13 17.44
N ASP A 386 -21.06 37.54 16.43
CA ASP A 386 -21.84 38.77 16.46
C ASP A 386 -22.98 38.65 17.50
N THR A 387 -23.69 37.52 17.56
CA THR A 387 -24.71 37.25 18.59
C THR A 387 -24.14 37.22 20.01
N VAL A 388 -23.01 36.54 20.23
CA VAL A 388 -22.35 36.49 21.54
C VAL A 388 -21.95 37.88 22.02
N LYS A 389 -21.38 38.71 21.14
CA LYS A 389 -21.00 40.10 21.45
C LYS A 389 -22.21 40.98 21.70
N LYS A 390 -23.22 40.94 20.82
CA LYS A 390 -24.43 41.77 20.93
C LYS A 390 -25.17 41.55 22.25
N HIS A 391 -25.16 40.31 22.75
CA HIS A 391 -25.86 39.94 23.99
C HIS A 391 -24.94 39.80 25.22
N ASN A 392 -23.66 40.18 25.12
CA ASN A 392 -22.67 40.09 26.20
C ASN A 392 -22.64 38.71 26.88
N LEU A 393 -22.73 37.63 26.10
CA LEU A 393 -22.75 36.28 26.63
C LEU A 393 -21.33 35.86 27.05
N ASN A 394 -21.19 35.35 28.28
CA ASN A 394 -19.92 34.76 28.75
C ASN A 394 -19.78 33.30 28.25
N LEU A 395 -19.71 33.13 26.92
CA LEU A 395 -19.58 31.84 26.26
C LEU A 395 -18.31 31.78 25.42
N LYS A 396 -17.65 30.63 25.48
CA LYS A 396 -16.57 30.30 24.55
C LYS A 396 -17.15 29.52 23.37
N TYR A 397 -16.54 29.70 22.20
CA TYR A 397 -16.81 28.87 21.04
C TYR A 397 -15.53 28.19 20.58
N ILE A 398 -15.66 27.02 19.96
CA ILE A 398 -14.55 26.28 19.36
C ILE A 398 -14.99 25.64 18.04
N PHE A 399 -14.00 25.32 17.20
CA PHE A 399 -14.21 24.56 15.99
C PHE A 399 -13.98 23.07 16.22
N ALA A 400 -14.80 22.25 15.59
CA ALA A 400 -14.62 20.80 15.54
C ALA A 400 -14.52 20.33 14.09
N ASP A 401 -13.75 19.27 13.88
CA ASP A 401 -13.64 18.64 12.56
C ASP A 401 -14.91 17.84 12.23
N GLU A 402 -15.43 18.03 11.02
CA GLU A 402 -16.58 17.33 10.45
C GLU A 402 -16.22 16.03 9.73
N SER A 403 -14.95 15.63 9.70
CA SER A 403 -14.53 14.36 9.09
C SER A 403 -15.34 13.16 9.64
N GLY A 404 -15.97 12.38 8.74
CA GLY A 404 -16.85 11.26 9.09
C GLY A 404 -18.34 11.63 9.21
N THR A 405 -19.15 11.21 8.22
CA THR A 405 -20.58 11.51 8.08
C THR A 405 -21.47 10.63 8.96
N VAL A 406 -21.80 11.06 10.18
CA VAL A 406 -22.98 10.56 10.91
C VAL A 406 -23.59 11.69 11.74
N ARG A 407 -24.85 12.09 11.43
CA ARG A 407 -25.70 13.01 12.22
C ARG A 407 -24.92 14.22 12.81
N GLY A 408 -24.42 15.08 11.90
CA GLY A 408 -23.38 16.09 12.10
C GLY A 408 -23.37 16.79 13.46
N ALA A 409 -24.41 17.52 13.83
CA ALA A 409 -24.39 18.37 15.02
C ALA A 409 -24.23 17.60 16.35
N ILE A 410 -24.89 16.45 16.54
CA ILE A 410 -24.71 15.65 17.79
C ILE A 410 -23.27 15.15 17.87
N SER A 411 -22.75 14.62 16.76
CA SER A 411 -21.38 14.08 16.76
C SER A 411 -20.35 15.18 16.97
N ILE A 412 -20.51 16.33 16.33
CA ILE A 412 -19.68 17.53 16.51
C ILE A 412 -19.56 17.89 17.99
N GLY A 413 -20.69 17.95 18.71
CA GLY A 413 -20.69 18.30 20.14
C GLY A 413 -20.02 17.22 21.00
N ARG A 414 -20.33 15.95 20.76
CA ARG A 414 -19.76 14.82 21.52
C ARG A 414 -18.27 14.63 21.29
N ARG A 415 -17.77 14.86 20.07
CA ARG A 415 -16.32 14.80 19.75
C ARG A 415 -15.50 15.76 20.59
N ILE A 416 -16.08 16.87 21.05
CA ILE A 416 -15.39 17.81 21.93
C ILE A 416 -15.44 17.38 23.39
N GLN A 417 -16.58 16.83 23.81
CA GLN A 417 -16.77 16.36 25.19
C GLN A 417 -15.90 15.13 25.48
N ASP A 418 -15.90 14.18 24.56
CA ASP A 418 -15.04 12.99 24.60
C ASP A 418 -14.71 12.51 23.16
N PRO A 419 -13.57 12.96 22.60
CA PRO A 419 -13.14 12.57 21.26
C PRO A 419 -13.03 11.05 21.11
N LEU A 420 -12.42 10.37 22.07
CA LEU A 420 -12.20 8.92 22.00
C LEU A 420 -13.54 8.19 21.94
N ALA A 421 -14.44 8.47 22.89
CA ALA A 421 -15.73 7.79 22.98
C ALA A 421 -16.62 8.04 21.74
N GLU A 422 -16.47 9.18 21.06
CA GLU A 422 -17.25 9.47 19.86
C GLU A 422 -16.59 8.89 18.59
N PHE A 423 -15.27 8.98 18.42
CA PHE A 423 -14.59 8.50 17.21
C PHE A 423 -14.59 6.97 17.09
N VAL A 424 -14.57 6.22 18.20
CA VAL A 424 -14.65 4.74 18.17
C VAL A 424 -15.98 4.19 17.65
N LYS A 425 -17.02 5.04 17.53
CA LYS A 425 -18.32 4.65 16.94
C LYS A 425 -18.29 4.61 15.41
N ILE A 426 -17.21 5.08 14.79
CA ILE A 426 -17.05 5.21 13.35
C ILE A 426 -16.01 4.18 12.89
N ASP A 427 -16.23 3.55 11.72
CA ASP A 427 -15.19 2.73 11.10
C ASP A 427 -13.92 3.60 10.96
N PRO A 428 -12.76 3.19 11.49
CA PRO A 428 -11.54 3.99 11.44
C PRO A 428 -11.16 4.40 10.01
N LYS A 429 -11.53 3.61 9.00
CA LYS A 429 -11.31 3.94 7.58
C LYS A 429 -12.21 5.06 7.06
N SER A 430 -13.24 5.45 7.80
CA SER A 430 -14.15 6.55 7.46
C SER A 430 -13.78 7.87 8.13
N LEU A 431 -12.79 7.88 9.04
CA LEU A 431 -12.35 9.07 9.76
C LEU A 431 -11.48 10.03 8.94
N GLY A 432 -11.21 9.73 7.66
CA GLY A 432 -10.54 10.65 6.73
C GLY A 432 -9.16 11.09 7.20
N VAL A 433 -8.31 10.15 7.59
CA VAL A 433 -7.03 10.38 8.29
C VAL A 433 -5.87 10.74 7.34
N GLY A 434 -6.12 10.82 6.04
CA GLY A 434 -5.19 11.40 5.08
C GLY A 434 -5.61 11.30 3.61
N GLN A 435 -4.83 11.94 2.74
CA GLN A 435 -5.07 11.93 1.30
C GLN A 435 -4.77 10.55 0.69
N TYR A 436 -5.46 10.19 -0.40
CA TYR A 436 -5.29 8.90 -1.11
C TYR A 436 -5.64 7.65 -0.28
N GLN A 437 -6.31 7.80 0.86
CA GLN A 437 -6.69 6.69 1.73
C GLN A 437 -7.51 5.60 1.00
N HIS A 438 -8.36 5.99 0.05
CA HIS A 438 -9.16 5.06 -0.76
C HIS A 438 -8.37 4.39 -1.90
N ASP A 439 -7.17 4.88 -2.20
CA ASP A 439 -6.33 4.39 -3.29
C ASP A 439 -5.35 3.30 -2.82
N MET A 440 -5.32 3.00 -1.51
CA MET A 440 -4.40 2.04 -0.89
C MET A 440 -5.00 0.63 -0.72
N ASN A 441 -4.16 -0.33 -0.36
CA ASN A 441 -4.57 -1.63 0.15
C ASN A 441 -5.52 -1.51 1.36
N GLN A 442 -6.83 -1.70 1.09
CA GLN A 442 -7.90 -1.49 2.07
C GLN A 442 -7.91 -2.53 3.20
N LYS A 443 -7.28 -3.70 3.00
CA LYS A 443 -7.14 -4.72 4.05
C LYS A 443 -6.07 -4.29 5.05
N LEU A 444 -4.88 -3.96 4.55
CA LEU A 444 -3.76 -3.51 5.39
C LEU A 444 -4.10 -2.20 6.13
N LEU A 445 -4.75 -1.26 5.43
CA LEU A 445 -5.23 -0.02 6.05
C LEU A 445 -6.20 -0.31 7.19
N LYS A 446 -7.20 -1.19 6.97
CA LYS A 446 -8.19 -1.55 7.99
C LYS A 446 -7.50 -2.06 9.25
N GLU A 447 -6.67 -3.08 9.06
CA GLU A 447 -5.97 -3.76 10.14
C GLU A 447 -5.11 -2.77 10.93
N LYS A 448 -4.36 -1.89 10.25
CA LYS A 448 -3.54 -0.89 10.95
C LYS A 448 -4.37 0.10 11.76
N LEU A 449 -5.45 0.62 11.19
CA LEU A 449 -6.28 1.60 11.90
C LEU A 449 -7.07 0.97 13.07
N GLU A 450 -7.56 -0.26 12.92
CA GLU A 450 -8.19 -1.03 14.01
C GLU A 450 -7.20 -1.28 15.15
N ASN A 451 -5.97 -1.69 14.82
CA ASN A 451 -4.89 -1.85 15.79
C ASN A 451 -4.59 -0.55 16.56
N THR A 452 -4.65 0.60 15.88
CA THR A 452 -4.46 1.90 16.51
C THR A 452 -5.58 2.25 17.47
N VAL A 453 -6.84 1.97 17.08
CA VAL A 453 -7.98 2.13 17.99
C VAL A 453 -7.83 1.24 19.22
N GLU A 454 -7.53 -0.04 19.02
CA GLU A 454 -7.33 -1.00 20.12
C GLU A 454 -6.23 -0.52 21.07
N HIS A 455 -5.09 -0.08 20.53
CA HIS A 455 -3.99 0.48 21.31
C HIS A 455 -4.44 1.68 22.14
N VAL A 456 -5.09 2.67 21.54
CA VAL A 456 -5.49 3.90 22.23
C VAL A 456 -6.55 3.63 23.30
N VAL A 457 -7.57 2.82 23.00
CA VAL A 457 -8.61 2.46 23.96
C VAL A 457 -8.03 1.72 25.17
N ASN A 458 -7.12 0.77 24.96
CA ASN A 458 -6.46 0.04 26.05
C ASN A 458 -5.46 0.91 26.83
N LEU A 459 -4.84 1.89 26.17
CA LEU A 459 -3.95 2.86 26.80
C LEU A 459 -4.72 3.77 27.77
N VAL A 460 -5.86 4.31 27.34
CA VAL A 460 -6.72 5.20 28.14
C VAL A 460 -7.47 4.42 29.22
N GLY A 461 -7.95 3.22 28.89
CA GLY A 461 -8.85 2.45 29.74
C GLY A 461 -10.30 2.90 29.59
N VAL A 462 -11.21 2.06 30.07
CA VAL A 462 -12.66 2.25 29.90
C VAL A 462 -13.37 2.02 31.23
N ASN A 463 -14.33 2.88 31.55
CA ASN A 463 -15.23 2.67 32.68
C ASN A 463 -16.44 1.84 32.22
N LEU A 464 -16.54 0.59 32.69
CA LEU A 464 -17.57 -0.37 32.30
C LEU A 464 -19.01 0.13 32.50
N ASN A 465 -19.26 1.02 33.45
CA ASN A 465 -20.61 1.52 33.73
C ASN A 465 -21.06 2.64 32.80
N THR A 466 -20.14 3.26 32.06
CA THR A 466 -20.40 4.46 31.26
C THR A 466 -19.92 4.35 29.81
N ALA A 467 -19.36 3.20 29.42
CA ALA A 467 -18.76 2.94 28.11
C ALA A 467 -19.79 2.80 26.98
#